data_AF-A0A2T0TN90-F1
#
_entry.id   AF-A0A2T0TN90-F1
#
_cell.length_a   1.000
_cell.length_b   1.000
_cell.length_c   1.000
_cell.angle_alpha   90.00
_cell.angle_beta   90.00
_cell.angle_gamma   90.00
#
_symmetry.space_group_name_H-M   'P 1'
#
loop_
_entity.id
_entity.type
_entity.pdbx_description
1 polymer ?
#
loop_
_entity_poly.entity_id
_entity_poly.type
_entity_poly.pdbx_seq_one_letter_code
_entity_poly.pdbx_strand_id
1 'polypeptide(L)'
;MISKVRPMTAEVRTAGWLYFLLAARLLLAGMLLSYGVAKLAGLQFGVSDATMQMALKDIDLFRLSWYLADHEPFRSFVGVSQIVTAVLLLYPRTVLIGAFVSIPIWLNILIWDLTFMGDGADVFTVRLSVYLALTGLIIGQERPNVVPALRRMLLTRSLGNYPVWAYLLLPVIAVLIELMGGLLNWGIQSVF
;
A
#
# COMPACT_ATOMS: atom_id res chain seq x y z
N MET A 1 14.27 -48.40 -27.70
CA MET A 1 13.58 -47.09 -27.66
C MET A 1 13.47 -46.67 -26.20
N ILE A 2 14.51 -46.01 -25.66
CA ILE A 2 14.59 -45.64 -24.23
C ILE A 2 13.89 -44.30 -24.07
N SER A 3 12.74 -44.29 -23.39
CA SER A 3 12.04 -43.06 -23.02
C SER A 3 12.95 -42.23 -22.10
N LYS A 4 13.33 -41.03 -22.54
CA LYS A 4 13.94 -40.02 -21.68
C LYS A 4 12.99 -39.72 -20.52
N VAL A 5 13.22 -40.33 -19.36
CA VAL A 5 12.57 -39.95 -18.11
C VAL A 5 13.01 -38.51 -17.84
N ARG A 6 12.08 -37.55 -18.00
CA ARG A 6 12.32 -36.16 -17.62
C ARG A 6 12.64 -36.12 -16.12
N PRO A 7 13.62 -35.32 -15.67
CA PRO A 7 14.01 -35.28 -14.27
C PRO A 7 12.88 -34.69 -13.42
N MET A 8 12.21 -35.57 -12.66
CA MET A 8 11.05 -35.28 -11.79
C MET A 8 11.32 -34.18 -10.74
N THR A 9 12.59 -33.91 -10.41
CA THR A 9 13.00 -33.02 -9.32
C THR A 9 12.78 -31.54 -9.61
N ALA A 10 12.94 -31.11 -10.87
CA ALA A 10 12.79 -29.70 -11.25
C ALA A 10 11.32 -29.29 -11.39
N GLU A 11 10.47 -30.17 -11.92
CA GLU A 11 9.03 -29.95 -12.07
C GLU A 11 8.34 -29.88 -10.70
N VAL A 12 8.67 -30.78 -9.77
CA VAL A 12 8.15 -30.79 -8.39
C VAL A 12 8.57 -29.53 -7.62
N ARG A 13 9.82 -29.08 -7.75
CA ARG A 13 10.30 -27.84 -7.12
C ARG A 13 9.53 -26.62 -7.62
N THR A 14 9.21 -26.59 -8.90
CA THR A 14 8.45 -25.50 -9.53
C THR A 14 6.99 -25.49 -9.04
N ALA A 15 6.36 -26.67 -8.96
CA ALA A 15 5.01 -26.80 -8.42
C ALA A 15 4.91 -26.37 -6.96
N GLY A 16 5.86 -26.79 -6.11
CA GLY A 16 5.91 -26.39 -4.70
C GLY A 16 6.06 -24.88 -4.52
N TRP A 17 6.89 -24.24 -5.34
CA TRP A 17 7.06 -22.78 -5.33
C TRP A 17 5.78 -22.04 -5.72
N LEU A 18 5.10 -22.47 -6.78
CA LEU A 18 3.84 -21.87 -7.21
C LEU A 18 2.74 -22.03 -6.15
N TYR A 19 2.68 -23.19 -5.50
CA TYR A 19 1.76 -23.44 -4.40
C TYR A 19 2.04 -22.54 -3.19
N PHE A 20 3.32 -22.38 -2.83
CA PHE A 20 3.73 -21.44 -1.78
C PHE A 20 3.31 -20.00 -2.08
N LEU A 21 3.53 -19.52 -3.30
CA LEU A 21 3.11 -18.17 -3.70
C LEU A 21 1.59 -18.02 -3.70
N LEU A 22 0.84 -19.07 -4.06
CA LEU A 22 -0.62 -19.07 -3.95
C LEU A 22 -1.07 -18.96 -2.49
N ALA A 23 -0.45 -19.73 -1.58
CA ALA A 23 -0.72 -19.65 -0.16
C ALA A 23 -0.39 -18.26 0.42
N ALA A 24 0.76 -17.69 0.02
CA ALA A 24 1.15 -16.34 0.40
C ALA A 24 0.12 -15.30 -0.07
N ARG A 25 -0.38 -15.41 -1.31
CA ARG A 25 -1.44 -14.53 -1.82
C ARG A 25 -2.73 -14.64 -1.00
N LEU A 26 -3.16 -15.85 -0.68
CA LEU A 26 -4.37 -16.08 0.14
C LEU A 26 -4.20 -15.50 1.55
N LEU A 27 -3.03 -15.67 2.16
CA LEU A 27 -2.69 -15.08 3.46
C LEU A 27 -2.77 -13.55 3.40
N LEU A 28 -2.07 -12.91 2.46
CA LEU A 28 -2.04 -11.45 2.33
C LEU A 28 -3.43 -10.87 2.06
N ALA A 29 -4.19 -11.48 1.15
CA ALA A 29 -5.55 -11.06 0.84
C ALA A 29 -6.48 -11.24 2.05
N GLY A 30 -6.39 -12.38 2.75
CA GLY A 30 -7.18 -12.64 3.95
C GLY A 30 -6.92 -11.62 5.06
N MET A 31 -5.65 -11.25 5.28
CA MET A 31 -5.28 -10.25 6.28
C MET A 31 -5.79 -8.85 5.89
N LEU A 32 -5.58 -8.42 4.65
CA LEU A 32 -6.09 -7.13 4.18
C LEU A 32 -7.62 -7.07 4.25
N LEU A 33 -8.31 -8.13 3.85
CA LEU A 33 -9.77 -8.19 3.89
C LEU A 33 -10.29 -8.13 5.34
N SER A 34 -9.73 -8.94 6.24
CA SER A 34 -10.12 -8.99 7.65
C SER A 34 -9.91 -7.64 8.35
N TYR A 35 -8.72 -7.05 8.23
CA TYR A 35 -8.42 -5.76 8.84
C TYR A 35 -9.19 -4.59 8.18
N GLY A 36 -9.42 -4.65 6.87
CA GLY A 36 -10.18 -3.64 6.15
C GLY A 36 -11.65 -3.62 6.57
N VAL A 37 -12.29 -4.80 6.63
CA VAL A 37 -13.67 -4.94 7.12
C VAL A 37 -13.78 -4.52 8.58
N ALA A 38 -12.82 -4.90 9.43
CA ALA A 38 -12.82 -4.51 10.84
C ALA A 38 -12.80 -2.99 11.03
N LYS A 39 -12.04 -2.24 10.20
CA LYS A 39 -12.04 -0.76 10.25
C LYS A 39 -13.39 -0.17 9.85
N LEU A 40 -14.01 -0.68 8.78
CA LEU A 40 -15.32 -0.18 8.34
C LEU A 40 -16.46 -0.55 9.29
N ALA A 41 -16.32 -1.65 10.03
CA ALA A 41 -17.28 -2.09 11.03
C ALA A 41 -17.11 -1.39 12.40
N GLY A 42 -16.16 -0.45 12.54
CA GLY A 42 -15.86 0.18 13.83
C GLY A 42 -15.26 -0.77 14.87
N LEU A 43 -14.72 -1.91 14.44
CA LEU A 43 -14.04 -2.90 15.28
C LEU A 43 -12.53 -2.60 15.44
N GLN A 44 -12.02 -1.64 14.68
CA GLN A 44 -10.65 -1.12 14.76
C GLN A 44 -10.65 0.40 14.69
N PHE A 45 -9.64 0.99 15.32
CA PHE A 45 -9.57 2.42 15.64
C PHE A 45 -10.61 2.86 16.68
N GLY A 46 -10.40 4.06 17.22
CA GLY A 46 -11.18 4.60 18.32
C GLY A 46 -10.60 4.28 19.70
N VAL A 47 -11.20 4.88 20.70
CA VAL A 47 -10.83 4.74 22.11
C VAL A 47 -12.09 4.65 22.97
N SER A 48 -11.93 4.15 24.19
CA SER A 48 -13.04 4.08 25.14
C SER A 48 -13.45 5.47 25.66
N ASP A 49 -14.68 5.60 26.15
CA ASP A 49 -15.16 6.83 26.80
C ASP A 49 -14.28 7.23 27.99
N ALA A 50 -13.72 6.26 28.72
CA ALA A 50 -12.79 6.52 29.80
C ALA A 50 -11.53 7.25 29.31
N THR A 51 -11.02 6.88 28.13
CA THR A 51 -9.87 7.56 27.51
C THR A 51 -10.22 8.97 27.06
N MET A 52 -11.44 9.19 26.57
CA MET A 52 -11.91 10.51 26.15
C MET A 52 -12.03 11.52 27.31
N GLN A 53 -12.15 11.03 28.55
CA GLN A 53 -12.22 11.86 29.76
C GLN A 53 -10.84 12.13 30.39
N MET A 54 -9.78 11.48 29.89
CA MET A 54 -8.42 11.71 30.38
C MET A 54 -7.88 13.05 29.88
N ALA A 55 -7.04 13.70 30.68
CA ALA A 55 -6.30 14.86 30.20
C ALA A 55 -5.29 14.42 29.12
N LEU A 56 -5.10 15.23 28.09
CA LEU A 56 -4.27 14.86 26.92
C LEU A 56 -2.84 14.41 27.29
N LYS A 57 -2.23 15.02 28.30
CA LYS A 57 -0.89 14.67 28.80
C LYS A 57 -0.80 13.26 29.39
N ASP A 58 -1.93 12.69 29.78
CA ASP A 58 -2.04 11.38 30.45
C ASP A 58 -2.47 10.28 29.46
N ILE A 59 -2.80 10.63 28.21
CA ILE A 59 -3.14 9.68 27.14
C ILE A 59 -1.85 9.20 26.48
N ASP A 60 -1.66 7.88 26.41
CA ASP A 60 -0.54 7.30 25.70
C ASP A 60 -0.66 7.50 24.18
N LEU A 61 0.49 7.44 23.51
CA LEU A 61 0.59 7.77 22.11
C LEU A 61 -0.20 6.80 21.21
N PHE A 62 -0.31 5.52 21.61
CA PHE A 62 -1.09 4.53 20.89
C PHE A 62 -2.56 4.92 20.85
N ARG A 63 -3.16 5.17 22.02
CA ARG A 63 -4.58 5.59 22.14
C ARG A 63 -4.85 6.89 21.40
N LEU A 64 -3.97 7.88 21.53
CA LEU A 64 -4.11 9.14 20.80
C LEU A 64 -4.10 8.92 19.28
N SER A 65 -3.18 8.10 18.76
CA SER A 65 -3.11 7.79 17.34
C SER A 65 -4.39 7.09 16.85
N TRP A 66 -4.90 6.12 17.62
CA TRP A 66 -6.10 5.36 17.26
C TRP A 66 -7.36 6.20 17.28
N TYR A 67 -7.44 7.18 18.19
CA TYR A 67 -8.50 8.18 18.16
C TYR A 67 -8.46 9.01 16.86
N LEU A 68 -7.29 9.54 16.49
CA LEU A 68 -7.14 10.31 15.25
C LEU A 68 -7.47 9.49 14.00
N ALA A 69 -7.09 8.21 13.99
CA ALA A 69 -7.34 7.30 12.87
C ALA A 69 -8.83 6.92 12.70
N ASP A 70 -9.66 7.12 13.72
CA ASP A 70 -11.08 6.77 13.67
C ASP A 70 -11.93 7.81 12.90
N HIS A 71 -11.40 9.02 12.70
CA HIS A 71 -12.12 10.07 12.01
C HIS A 71 -12.26 9.81 10.50
N GLU A 72 -13.43 10.16 9.96
CA GLU A 72 -13.67 10.15 8.52
C GLU A 72 -13.06 11.39 7.84
N PRO A 73 -12.59 11.28 6.59
CA PRO A 73 -12.68 10.12 5.69
C PRO A 73 -11.54 9.11 5.85
N PHE A 74 -10.61 9.32 6.79
CA PHE A 74 -9.38 8.54 6.88
C PHE A 74 -9.65 7.06 7.18
N ARG A 75 -10.49 6.77 8.18
CA ARG A 75 -10.87 5.40 8.54
C ARG A 75 -11.43 4.63 7.34
N SER A 76 -12.44 5.20 6.67
CA SER A 76 -13.04 4.55 5.51
C SER A 76 -12.07 4.42 4.34
N PHE A 77 -11.24 5.43 4.10
CA PHE A 77 -10.22 5.37 3.05
C PHE A 77 -9.24 4.21 3.25
N VAL A 78 -8.72 4.03 4.47
CA VAL A 78 -7.80 2.92 4.79
C VAL A 78 -8.53 1.58 4.67
N GLY A 79 -9.73 1.46 5.25
CA GLY A 79 -10.52 0.22 5.21
C GLY A 79 -10.86 -0.22 3.78
N VAL A 80 -11.39 0.69 2.96
CA VAL A 80 -11.74 0.43 1.56
C VAL A 80 -10.48 0.09 0.75
N SER A 81 -9.38 0.82 0.94
CA SER A 81 -8.12 0.53 0.24
C SER A 81 -7.60 -0.88 0.55
N GLN A 82 -7.71 -1.34 1.79
CA GLN A 82 -7.36 -2.70 2.19
C GLN A 82 -8.25 -3.75 1.49
N ILE A 83 -9.57 -3.54 1.49
CA ILE A 83 -10.53 -4.46 0.86
C ILE A 83 -10.30 -4.55 -0.65
N VAL A 84 -10.19 -3.41 -1.35
CA VAL A 84 -9.93 -3.36 -2.80
C VAL A 84 -8.64 -4.11 -3.13
N THR A 85 -7.58 -3.89 -2.36
CA THR A 85 -6.30 -4.55 -2.55
C THR A 85 -6.39 -6.06 -2.33
N ALA A 86 -7.13 -6.51 -1.31
CA ALA A 86 -7.37 -7.93 -1.06
C ALA A 86 -8.05 -8.59 -2.27
N VAL A 87 -9.10 -7.96 -2.80
CA VAL A 87 -9.81 -8.45 -3.99
C VAL A 87 -8.86 -8.55 -5.19
N LEU A 88 -8.03 -7.52 -5.43
CA LEU A 88 -7.05 -7.52 -6.52
C LEU A 88 -6.03 -8.67 -6.41
N LEU A 89 -5.60 -9.03 -5.18
CA LEU A 89 -4.65 -10.12 -4.94
C LEU A 89 -5.24 -11.52 -5.17
N LEU A 90 -6.56 -11.69 -4.96
CA LEU A 90 -7.25 -12.95 -5.18
C LEU A 90 -7.40 -13.27 -6.67
N TYR A 91 -7.69 -12.27 -7.50
CA TYR A 91 -7.87 -12.46 -8.93
C TYR A 91 -6.51 -12.59 -9.67
N PRO A 92 -6.25 -13.71 -10.39
CA PRO A 92 -4.98 -13.93 -11.07
C PRO A 92 -4.60 -12.82 -12.07
N ARG A 93 -5.59 -12.19 -12.72
CA ARG A 93 -5.37 -11.15 -13.72
C ARG A 93 -4.93 -9.81 -13.13
N THR A 94 -5.24 -9.56 -11.86
CA THR A 94 -4.97 -8.29 -11.18
C THR A 94 -3.93 -8.41 -10.07
N VAL A 95 -3.36 -9.61 -9.87
CA VAL A 95 -2.45 -9.89 -8.75
C VAL A 95 -1.27 -8.92 -8.69
N LEU A 96 -0.72 -8.54 -9.85
CA LEU A 96 0.42 -7.64 -9.91
C LEU A 96 0.04 -6.22 -9.46
N ILE A 97 -1.14 -5.74 -9.87
CA ILE A 97 -1.69 -4.45 -9.43
C ILE A 97 -1.92 -4.50 -7.92
N GLY A 98 -2.60 -5.55 -7.43
CA GLY A 98 -2.84 -5.75 -5.99
C GLY A 98 -1.54 -5.78 -5.18
N ALA A 99 -0.50 -6.46 -5.68
CA ALA A 99 0.80 -6.52 -5.02
C ALA A 99 1.44 -5.13 -4.90
N PHE A 100 1.46 -4.34 -5.98
CA PHE A 100 1.99 -2.97 -5.93
C PHE A 100 1.19 -2.05 -5.02
N VAL A 101 -0.14 -2.13 -5.04
CA VAL A 101 -1.02 -1.31 -4.17
C VAL A 101 -0.88 -1.73 -2.70
N SER A 102 -0.57 -2.99 -2.41
CA SER A 102 -0.38 -3.46 -1.03
C SER A 102 0.87 -2.89 -0.37
N ILE A 103 1.92 -2.55 -1.14
CA ILE A 103 3.19 -2.01 -0.60
C ILE A 103 2.96 -0.74 0.24
N PRO A 104 2.36 0.35 -0.29
CA PRO A 104 2.12 1.55 0.50
C PRO A 104 1.19 1.31 1.69
N ILE A 105 0.25 0.36 1.59
CA ILE A 105 -0.62 -0.01 2.72
C ILE A 105 0.19 -0.67 3.84
N TRP A 106 1.03 -1.67 3.51
CA TRP A 106 1.87 -2.33 4.50
C TRP A 106 2.87 -1.37 5.14
N LEU A 107 3.50 -0.51 4.33
CA LEU A 107 4.43 0.49 4.83
C LEU A 107 3.75 1.51 5.73
N ASN A 108 2.55 1.97 5.38
CA ASN A 108 1.81 2.90 6.22
C ASN A 108 1.50 2.28 7.58
N ILE A 109 1.02 1.04 7.62
CA ILE A 109 0.73 0.33 8.88
C ILE A 109 2.02 0.06 9.66
N LEU A 110 3.10 -0.34 8.99
CA LEU A 110 4.39 -0.61 9.62
C LEU A 110 4.98 0.64 10.26
N ILE A 111 4.98 1.77 9.55
CA ILE A 111 5.48 3.04 10.09
C ILE A 111 4.59 3.51 11.25
N TRP A 112 3.27 3.33 11.13
CA TRP A 112 2.34 3.60 12.23
C TRP A 112 2.68 2.78 13.48
N ASP A 113 2.91 1.49 13.30
CA ASP A 113 3.23 0.55 14.38
C ASP A 113 4.53 0.94 15.11
N LEU A 114 5.60 1.15 14.33
CA LEU A 114 6.91 1.57 14.84
C LEU A 114 6.86 2.91 15.57
N THR A 115 5.96 3.81 15.17
CA THR A 115 5.87 5.15 15.76
C THR A 115 5.01 5.16 17.02
N PHE A 116 3.91 4.40 17.03
CA PHE A 116 2.83 4.60 17.99
C PHE A 116 2.56 3.41 18.93
N MET A 117 3.00 2.18 18.65
CA MET A 117 2.73 1.02 19.51
C MET A 117 3.73 0.81 20.68
N GLY A 118 4.88 1.48 20.67
CA GLY A 118 5.90 1.31 21.72
C GLY A 118 6.38 -0.14 21.86
N ASP A 119 6.57 -0.62 23.09
CA ASP A 119 7.11 -1.96 23.40
C ASP A 119 6.24 -3.14 22.92
N GLY A 120 4.99 -2.88 22.49
CA GLY A 120 4.08 -3.90 21.94
C GLY A 120 4.27 -4.16 20.43
N ALA A 121 5.08 -3.35 19.75
CA ALA A 121 5.21 -3.37 18.30
C ALA A 121 5.91 -4.63 17.75
N ASP A 122 6.79 -5.28 18.53
CA ASP A 122 7.77 -6.25 18.02
C ASP A 122 7.17 -7.38 17.18
N VAL A 123 6.10 -8.04 17.67
CA VAL A 123 5.49 -9.17 16.96
C VAL A 123 4.72 -8.73 15.72
N PHE A 124 4.03 -7.58 15.79
CA PHE A 124 3.23 -7.10 14.67
C PHE A 124 4.08 -6.48 13.57
N THR A 125 5.10 -5.71 13.95
CA THR A 125 6.14 -5.16 13.08
C THR A 125 6.85 -6.26 12.29
N VAL A 126 7.27 -7.35 12.94
CA VAL A 126 7.89 -8.50 12.25
C VAL A 126 6.91 -9.13 11.26
N ARG A 127 5.65 -9.30 11.66
CA ARG A 127 4.60 -9.85 10.79
C ARG A 127 4.37 -8.99 9.54
N LEU A 128 4.30 -7.67 9.68
CA LEU A 128 4.16 -6.74 8.54
C LEU A 128 5.40 -6.77 7.62
N SER A 129 6.59 -6.91 8.19
CA SER A 129 7.83 -7.07 7.43
C SER A 129 7.82 -8.35 6.58
N VAL A 130 7.29 -9.45 7.13
CA VAL A 130 7.06 -10.69 6.37
C VAL A 130 6.07 -10.47 5.23
N TYR A 131 5.00 -9.69 5.45
CA TYR A 131 4.03 -9.40 4.39
C TYR A 131 4.62 -8.61 3.23
N LEU A 132 5.49 -7.63 3.53
CA LEU A 132 6.27 -6.93 2.51
C LEU A 132 7.21 -7.88 1.75
N ALA A 133 7.89 -8.78 2.45
CA ALA A 133 8.75 -9.77 1.81
C ALA A 133 7.97 -10.70 0.88
N LEU A 134 6.83 -11.25 1.34
CA LEU A 134 5.95 -12.09 0.51
C LEU A 134 5.42 -11.33 -0.72
N THR A 135 5.04 -10.06 -0.54
CA THR A 135 4.64 -9.18 -1.65
C THR A 135 5.78 -9.03 -2.67
N GLY A 136 7.01 -8.83 -2.20
CA GLY A 136 8.21 -8.79 -3.03
C GLY A 136 8.48 -10.10 -3.79
N LEU A 137 8.22 -11.26 -3.17
CA LEU A 137 8.35 -12.56 -3.84
C LEU A 137 7.29 -12.75 -4.94
N ILE A 138 6.05 -12.30 -4.71
CA ILE A 138 4.98 -12.32 -5.72
C ILE A 138 5.36 -11.45 -6.93
N ILE A 139 5.83 -10.22 -6.70
CA ILE A 139 6.32 -9.34 -7.78
C ILE A 139 7.55 -9.95 -8.46
N GLY A 140 8.44 -10.57 -7.67
CA GLY A 140 9.64 -11.26 -8.13
C GLY A 140 9.34 -12.41 -9.10
N GLN A 141 8.26 -13.16 -8.87
CA GLN A 141 7.79 -14.21 -9.77
C GLN A 141 7.38 -13.65 -11.14
N GLU A 142 6.79 -12.45 -11.15
CA GLU A 142 6.33 -11.75 -12.34
C GLU A 142 7.40 -10.87 -13.00
N ARG A 143 8.69 -11.04 -12.63
CA ARG A 143 9.84 -10.33 -13.24
C ARG A 143 9.81 -10.27 -14.77
N PRO A 144 9.48 -11.36 -15.51
CA PRO A 144 9.40 -11.31 -16.96
C PRO A 144 8.37 -10.32 -17.51
N ASN A 145 7.31 -10.03 -16.75
CA ASN A 145 6.28 -9.07 -17.11
C ASN A 145 6.59 -7.65 -16.59
N VAL A 146 7.13 -7.56 -15.36
CA VAL A 146 7.44 -6.29 -14.68
C VAL A 146 8.61 -5.55 -15.32
N VAL A 147 9.73 -6.24 -15.60
CA VAL A 147 10.95 -5.58 -16.08
C VAL A 147 10.75 -4.91 -17.44
N PRO A 148 10.13 -5.56 -18.45
CA PRO A 148 9.85 -4.89 -19.73
C PRO A 148 8.91 -3.70 -19.58
N ALA A 149 7.89 -3.79 -18.72
CA ALA A 149 6.97 -2.69 -18.46
C ALA A 149 7.71 -1.49 -17.85
N LEU A 150 8.52 -1.71 -16.81
CA LEU A 150 9.32 -0.66 -16.19
C LEU A 150 10.33 -0.05 -17.17
N ARG A 151 11.02 -0.88 -17.96
CA ARG A 151 11.95 -0.39 -18.99
C ARG A 151 11.23 0.50 -20.01
N ARG A 152 10.04 0.12 -20.46
CA ARG A 152 9.24 0.98 -21.35
C ARG A 152 8.91 2.29 -20.65
N MET A 153 8.41 2.26 -19.43
CA MET A 153 8.01 3.48 -18.71
C MET A 153 9.21 4.41 -18.41
N LEU A 154 10.36 3.85 -18.04
CA LEU A 154 11.53 4.62 -17.61
C LEU A 154 12.44 5.05 -18.78
N LEU A 155 12.55 4.24 -19.83
CA LEU A 155 13.51 4.49 -20.93
C LEU A 155 12.87 5.17 -22.15
N THR A 156 11.54 5.14 -22.31
CA THR A 156 10.88 5.81 -23.44
C THR A 156 10.48 7.25 -23.14
N ARG A 157 10.56 7.69 -21.88
CA ARG A 157 10.19 9.04 -21.50
C ARG A 157 11.31 10.01 -21.84
N SER A 158 11.40 10.42 -23.11
CA SER A 158 12.14 11.62 -23.46
C SER A 158 11.32 12.82 -22.96
N LEU A 159 11.92 13.67 -22.14
CA LEU A 159 11.46 15.07 -22.10
C LEU A 159 11.58 15.57 -23.55
N GLY A 160 10.57 16.27 -24.06
CA GLY A 160 10.63 16.78 -25.43
C GLY A 160 11.93 17.57 -25.64
N ASN A 161 12.45 17.57 -26.87
CA ASN A 161 13.64 18.37 -27.21
C ASN A 161 13.29 19.87 -27.22
N TYR A 162 13.09 20.43 -26.04
CA TYR A 162 12.83 21.85 -25.84
C TYR A 162 14.14 22.61 -25.67
N PRO A 163 14.21 23.87 -26.12
CA PRO A 163 15.36 24.72 -25.87
C PRO A 163 15.50 25.01 -24.36
N VAL A 164 16.75 25.21 -23.90
CA VAL A 164 17.09 25.38 -22.46
C VAL A 164 16.25 26.48 -21.78
N TRP A 165 15.92 27.56 -22.49
CA TRP A 165 15.10 28.65 -21.94
C TRP A 165 13.67 28.20 -21.56
N ALA A 166 13.11 27.20 -22.25
CA ALA A 166 11.79 26.67 -21.91
C ALA A 166 11.81 25.94 -20.56
N TYR A 167 12.93 25.29 -20.22
CA TYR A 167 13.13 24.69 -18.90
C TYR A 167 13.28 25.73 -17.80
N LEU A 168 13.89 26.89 -18.11
CA LEU A 168 13.99 28.01 -17.17
C LEU A 168 12.64 28.66 -16.85
N LEU A 169 11.63 28.48 -17.72
CA LEU A 169 10.27 28.93 -17.45
C LEU A 169 9.48 27.97 -16.55
N LEU A 170 9.93 26.72 -16.34
CA LEU A 170 9.20 25.74 -15.53
C LEU A 170 8.90 26.21 -14.10
N PRO A 171 9.82 26.85 -13.36
CA PRO A 171 9.52 27.37 -12.03
C PRO A 171 8.44 28.47 -12.06
N VAL A 172 8.48 29.34 -13.07
CA VAL A 172 7.48 30.41 -13.24
C VAL A 172 6.11 29.81 -13.54
N ILE A 173 6.05 28.86 -14.48
CA ILE A 173 4.82 28.14 -14.83
C ILE A 173 4.29 27.37 -13.60
N ALA A 174 5.15 26.72 -12.83
CA ALA A 174 4.75 26.02 -11.61
C ALA A 174 4.11 26.96 -10.58
N VAL A 175 4.70 28.14 -10.34
CA VAL A 175 4.12 29.17 -9.46
C VAL A 175 2.77 29.66 -10.00
N LEU A 176 2.65 29.87 -11.32
CA LEU A 176 1.38 30.28 -11.92
C LEU A 176 0.29 29.21 -11.76
N ILE A 177 0.63 27.92 -11.93
CA ILE A 177 -0.29 26.80 -11.70
C ILE A 177 -0.75 26.78 -10.24
N GLU A 178 0.17 26.99 -9.29
CA GLU A 178 -0.17 27.06 -7.86
C GLU A 178 -1.12 28.22 -7.55
N LEU A 179 -0.83 29.42 -8.10
CA LEU A 179 -1.68 30.60 -7.93
C LEU A 179 -3.07 30.41 -8.54
N MET A 180 -3.18 29.72 -9.67
CA MET A 180 -4.48 29.34 -10.24
C MET A 180 -5.27 28.43 -9.30
N GLY A 181 -4.62 27.47 -8.65
CA GLY A 181 -5.23 26.63 -7.62
C GLY A 181 -5.73 27.46 -6.43
N GLY A 182 -4.95 28.44 -5.99
CA GLY A 182 -5.35 29.38 -4.93
C GLY A 182 -6.57 30.23 -5.28
N LEU A 183 -6.65 30.73 -6.53
CA LEU A 183 -7.79 31.51 -7.02
C LEU A 183 -9.07 30.67 -7.12
N LEU A 184 -8.97 29.41 -7.54
CA LEU A 184 -10.08 28.45 -7.54
C LEU A 184 -10.61 28.21 -6.11
N ASN A 185 -9.70 28.04 -5.14
CA ASN A 185 -10.08 27.86 -3.74
C ASN A 185 -10.77 29.11 -3.16
N TRP A 186 -10.28 30.31 -3.46
CA TRP A 186 -10.91 31.57 -3.05
C TRP A 186 -12.30 31.76 -3.67
N GLY A 187 -12.47 31.37 -4.94
CA GLY A 187 -13.79 31.36 -5.60
C GLY A 187 -14.80 30.41 -4.95
N ILE A 188 -14.36 29.25 -4.47
CA ILE A 188 -15.22 28.30 -3.76
C ILE A 188 -15.62 28.85 -2.39
N GLN A 189 -14.68 29.44 -1.63
CA GLN A 189 -14.98 30.00 -0.30
C GLN A 189 -15.79 31.30 -0.31
N SER A 190 -15.91 31.97 -1.46
CA SER A 190 -16.75 33.17 -1.60
C SER A 190 -18.19 32.88 -2.03
N VAL A 191 -18.50 31.62 -2.34
CA VAL A 191 -19.84 31.13 -2.71
C VAL A 191 -20.53 30.40 -1.54
N PHE A 192 -19.79 30.06 -0.49
CA PHE A 192 -20.28 29.49 0.77
C PHE A 192 -20.05 30.45 1.93
#